data_AF-A0A8J6NJX0-F1
#
_entry.id   AF-A0A8J6NJX0-F1
#
_cell.length_a   1.000
_cell.length_b   1.000
_cell.length_c   1.000
_cell.angle_alpha   90.00
_cell.angle_beta   90.00
_cell.angle_gamma   90.00
#
_symmetry.space_group_name_H-M   'P 1'
#
loop_
_entity.id
_entity.type
_entity.pdbx_description
1 polymer ?
#
loop_
_entity_poly.entity_id
_entity_poly.type
_entity_poly.pdbx_seq_one_letter_code
_entity_poly.pdbx_strand_id
1 'polypeptide(L)'
;IKNIKKHNLPNEIENLLVQYWDTGGSKIRDYRILDQHYSGLVDHIFLQLRPSKKVLLLFPDNPKERSRKNFTYDQEICGISILRIGFDEVHELIENVAEYFGYMPTLVQTSTNLYQLGDLRPFRNRLLSFLFEAPIKIDPDGKRAQNISGIRMSQKEDGKLELQKMYLTKQKLKEINRRDRSFLERVKEALRILIYR
;
A
#
# COMPACT_ATOMS: atom_id res chain seq x y z
N ILE A 1 -14.08 13.49 5.12
CA ILE A 1 -15.51 13.16 4.97
C ILE A 1 -16.50 14.35 5.04
N LYS A 2 -16.38 15.32 5.98
CA LYS A 2 -17.36 16.40 6.23
C LYS A 2 -17.81 17.27 5.04
N ASN A 3 -17.11 17.22 3.92
CA ASN A 3 -17.41 18.01 2.72
C ASN A 3 -17.84 17.15 1.51
N ILE A 4 -18.12 15.85 1.70
CA ILE A 4 -18.40 14.94 0.59
C ILE A 4 -19.57 15.40 -0.28
N LYS A 5 -20.63 15.93 0.36
CA LYS A 5 -21.82 16.49 -0.28
C LYS A 5 -21.55 17.65 -1.25
N LYS A 6 -20.37 18.27 -1.20
CA LYS A 6 -20.00 19.37 -2.12
C LYS A 6 -19.59 18.85 -3.50
N HIS A 7 -19.39 17.55 -3.66
CA HIS A 7 -18.85 16.96 -4.88
C HIS A 7 -19.94 16.44 -5.83
N ASN A 8 -21.23 16.61 -5.49
CA ASN A 8 -22.36 16.12 -6.28
C ASN A 8 -22.18 14.65 -6.70
N LEU A 9 -21.70 13.81 -5.79
CA LEU A 9 -21.53 12.39 -6.04
C LEU A 9 -22.88 11.69 -5.93
N PRO A 10 -23.09 10.57 -6.64
CA PRO A 10 -24.26 9.74 -6.39
C PRO A 10 -24.32 9.27 -4.93
N ASN A 11 -25.53 9.19 -4.38
CA ASN A 11 -25.74 8.87 -2.96
C ASN A 11 -25.11 7.53 -2.57
N GLU A 12 -25.11 6.55 -3.47
CA GLU A 12 -24.50 5.24 -3.25
C GLU A 12 -22.98 5.35 -3.03
N ILE A 13 -22.30 6.15 -3.86
CA ILE A 13 -20.87 6.41 -3.74
C ILE A 13 -20.56 7.20 -2.47
N GLU A 14 -21.39 8.19 -2.12
CA GLU A 14 -21.24 8.92 -0.86
C GLU A 14 -21.33 7.98 0.35
N ASN A 15 -22.29 7.06 0.35
CA ASN A 15 -22.47 6.09 1.42
C ASN A 15 -21.28 5.14 1.54
N LEU A 16 -20.75 4.62 0.43
CA LEU A 16 -19.55 3.78 0.43
C LEU A 16 -18.34 4.50 1.04
N LEU A 17 -18.14 5.77 0.68
CA LEU A 17 -17.04 6.59 1.19
C LEU A 17 -17.20 6.92 2.69
N VAL A 18 -18.43 7.17 3.15
CA VAL A 18 -18.73 7.39 4.57
C VAL A 18 -18.49 6.09 5.35
N GLN A 19 -19.00 4.97 4.85
CA GLN A 19 -18.82 3.67 5.48
C GLN A 19 -17.34 3.33 5.64
N TYR A 20 -16.54 3.41 4.57
CA TYR A 20 -15.09 3.19 4.63
C TYR A 20 -14.41 4.08 5.69
N TRP A 21 -14.81 5.35 5.74
CA TRP A 21 -14.22 6.30 6.68
C TRP A 21 -14.51 5.92 8.14
N ASP A 22 -15.74 5.51 8.41
CA ASP A 22 -16.22 5.17 9.75
C ASP A 22 -15.71 3.80 10.22
N THR A 23 -15.48 2.84 9.30
CA THR A 23 -14.99 1.51 9.66
C THR A 23 -13.48 1.47 9.89
N GLY A 24 -12.67 2.16 9.08
CA GLY A 24 -11.21 2.08 9.23
C GLY A 24 -10.41 3.22 8.63
N GLY A 25 -10.92 3.94 7.63
CA GLY A 25 -10.21 5.06 7.00
C GLY A 25 -9.79 6.15 8.00
N SER A 26 -10.66 6.48 8.96
CA SER A 26 -10.34 7.46 10.01
C SER A 26 -9.18 7.00 10.92
N LYS A 27 -9.16 5.71 11.30
CA LYS A 27 -8.12 5.13 12.16
C LYS A 27 -6.75 5.11 11.46
N ILE A 28 -6.71 4.70 10.18
CA ILE A 28 -5.48 4.71 9.36
C ILE A 28 -4.93 6.13 9.25
N ARG A 29 -5.81 7.11 9.03
CA ARG A 29 -5.41 8.52 8.97
C ARG A 29 -4.81 8.99 10.29
N ASP A 30 -5.41 8.66 11.43
CA ASP A 30 -4.89 9.08 12.74
C ASP A 30 -3.46 8.52 12.95
N TYR A 31 -3.20 7.25 12.61
CA TYR A 31 -1.83 6.72 12.63
C TYR A 31 -0.93 7.41 11.60
N ARG A 32 -1.36 7.63 10.35
CA ARG A 32 -0.54 8.33 9.36
C ARG A 32 -0.12 9.73 9.83
N ILE A 33 -1.01 10.46 10.50
CA ILE A 33 -0.73 11.77 11.10
C ILE A 33 0.38 11.63 12.13
N LEU A 34 0.34 10.61 13.00
CA LEU A 34 1.43 10.35 13.94
C LEU A 34 2.77 10.12 13.22
N ASP A 35 2.80 9.31 12.16
CA ASP A 35 4.04 9.03 11.42
C ASP A 35 4.65 10.32 10.85
N GLN A 36 3.80 11.18 10.26
CA GLN A 36 4.19 12.44 9.64
C GLN A 36 4.71 13.46 10.66
N HIS A 37 4.17 13.49 11.88
CA HIS A 37 4.51 14.51 12.89
C HIS A 37 5.62 14.09 13.84
N TYR A 38 5.77 12.80 14.14
CA TYR A 38 6.74 12.31 15.13
C TYR A 38 7.96 11.62 14.51
N SER A 39 8.07 11.62 13.16
CA SER A 39 9.20 11.07 12.41
C SER A 39 9.57 9.64 12.85
N GLY A 40 8.57 8.80 13.10
CA GLY A 40 8.79 7.44 13.59
C GLY A 40 7.60 6.88 14.35
N LEU A 41 6.55 6.44 13.66
CA LEU A 41 5.63 5.46 14.28
C LEU A 41 6.31 4.12 14.58
N VAL A 42 7.51 3.96 14.02
CA VAL A 42 8.31 2.75 13.95
C VAL A 42 9.29 2.61 15.13
N ASP A 43 9.14 3.41 16.18
CA ASP A 43 10.03 3.37 17.35
C ASP A 43 9.99 2.04 18.12
N HIS A 44 8.88 1.31 18.00
CA HIS A 44 8.64 0.05 18.70
C HIS A 44 8.63 -1.12 17.71
N ILE A 45 9.79 -1.34 17.07
CA ILE A 45 10.05 -2.55 16.29
C ILE A 45 10.74 -3.59 17.17
N PHE A 46 10.16 -4.77 17.26
CA PHE A 46 10.76 -5.91 17.93
C PHE A 46 10.95 -7.05 16.96
N LEU A 47 12.06 -7.78 17.11
CA LEU A 47 12.21 -9.09 16.50
C LEU A 47 11.74 -10.13 17.51
N GLN A 48 10.52 -10.62 17.35
CA GLN A 48 10.04 -11.76 18.13
C GLN A 48 10.73 -13.02 17.59
N LEU A 49 11.45 -13.75 18.45
CA LEU A 49 12.18 -14.98 18.06
C LEU A 49 11.40 -16.27 18.33
N ARG A 50 10.45 -16.24 19.27
CA ARG A 50 9.62 -17.37 19.70
C ARG A 50 8.19 -16.92 20.02
N PRO A 51 7.16 -17.77 19.85
CA PRO A 51 7.22 -19.11 19.27
C PRO A 51 7.49 -19.10 17.76
N SER A 52 7.25 -17.99 17.06
CA SER A 52 7.58 -17.81 15.65
C SER A 52 8.44 -16.56 15.44
N LYS A 53 9.39 -16.64 14.50
CA LYS A 53 10.24 -15.53 14.12
C LYS A 53 9.42 -14.51 13.31
N LYS A 54 9.13 -13.35 13.88
CA LYS A 54 8.43 -12.27 13.19
C LYS A 54 8.91 -10.89 13.64
N VAL A 55 8.79 -9.92 12.73
CA VAL A 55 8.96 -8.51 13.06
C VAL A 55 7.62 -8.01 13.61
N LEU A 56 7.63 -7.51 14.83
CA LEU A 56 6.51 -6.79 15.43
C LEU A 56 6.76 -5.30 15.22
N LEU A 57 5.76 -4.62 14.69
CA LEU A 57 5.70 -3.16 14.66
C LEU A 57 4.51 -2.80 15.54
N LEU A 58 4.73 -2.11 16.66
CA LEU A 58 3.65 -1.71 17.54
C LEU A 58 3.25 -0.26 17.32
N PHE A 59 1.95 -0.04 17.22
CA PHE A 59 1.34 1.28 17.16
C PHE A 59 0.85 1.71 18.55
N PRO A 60 0.85 3.01 18.86
CA PRO A 60 0.31 3.51 20.12
C PRO A 60 -1.17 3.14 20.29
N ASP A 61 -1.57 2.88 21.54
CA ASP A 61 -2.96 2.54 21.88
C ASP A 61 -3.93 3.67 21.51
N ASN A 62 -3.48 4.92 21.67
CA ASN A 62 -4.25 6.11 21.34
C ASN A 62 -3.56 6.94 20.24
N PRO A 63 -4.01 6.85 18.97
CA PRO A 63 -3.39 7.60 17.89
C PRO A 63 -3.67 9.11 17.91
N LYS A 64 -4.54 9.59 18.82
CA LYS A 64 -4.86 11.02 18.98
C LYS A 64 -3.93 11.73 19.97
N GLU A 65 -3.10 10.97 20.69
CA GLU A 65 -2.11 11.54 21.59
C GLU A 65 -1.07 12.35 20.80
N ARG A 66 -0.81 13.58 21.24
CA ARG A 66 0.09 14.52 20.55
C ARG A 66 1.47 14.59 21.20
N SER A 67 1.70 13.83 22.25
CA SER A 67 2.98 13.78 22.93
C SER A 67 3.53 12.36 22.94
N ARG A 68 4.66 12.15 22.27
CA ARG A 68 5.33 10.84 22.22
C ARG A 68 5.63 10.25 23.61
N LYS A 69 5.89 11.11 24.61
CA LYS A 69 6.10 10.70 26.02
C LYS A 69 4.87 10.06 26.67
N ASN A 70 3.68 10.25 26.10
CA ASN A 70 2.42 9.72 26.61
C ASN A 70 1.95 8.50 25.79
N PHE A 71 2.73 8.02 24.83
CA PHE A 71 2.35 6.83 24.07
C PHE A 71 2.42 5.60 24.97
N THR A 72 1.32 4.87 25.01
CA THR A 72 1.22 3.54 25.63
C THR A 72 1.07 2.48 24.53
N TYR A 73 1.48 1.25 24.85
CA TYR A 73 1.48 0.12 23.92
C TYR A 73 0.90 -1.14 24.58
N ASP A 74 0.03 -0.95 25.58
CA ASP A 74 -0.52 -2.02 26.42
C ASP A 74 -1.44 -2.94 25.63
N GLN A 75 -2.02 -2.46 24.52
CA GLN A 75 -2.88 -3.26 23.64
C GLN A 75 -2.10 -4.04 22.57
N GLU A 76 -0.77 -3.88 22.51
CA GLU A 76 0.11 -4.55 21.53
C GLU A 76 -0.40 -4.45 20.08
N ILE A 77 -0.90 -3.28 19.68
CA ILE A 77 -1.52 -3.07 18.36
C ILE A 77 -0.46 -3.29 17.26
N CYS A 78 -0.56 -4.42 16.56
CA CYS A 78 0.33 -4.75 15.46
C CYS A 78 0.07 -3.83 14.25
N GLY A 79 0.97 -2.90 14.01
CA GLY A 79 0.92 -1.93 12.92
C GLY A 79 0.88 -2.59 11.54
N ILE A 80 1.61 -3.70 11.32
CA ILE A 80 1.54 -4.46 10.06
C ILE A 80 0.11 -4.96 9.81
N SER A 81 -0.56 -5.48 10.85
CA SER A 81 -1.93 -5.97 10.75
C SER A 81 -2.90 -4.84 10.45
N ILE A 82 -2.77 -3.68 11.13
CA ILE A 82 -3.60 -2.50 10.88
C ILE A 82 -3.43 -1.99 9.45
N LEU A 83 -2.20 -1.90 8.95
CA LEU A 83 -1.91 -1.47 7.59
C LEU A 83 -2.49 -2.43 6.55
N ARG A 84 -2.41 -3.74 6.80
CA ARG A 84 -3.00 -4.77 5.94
C ARG A 84 -4.52 -4.63 5.87
N ILE A 85 -5.19 -4.60 7.04
CA ILE A 85 -6.65 -4.43 7.10
C ILE A 85 -7.05 -3.15 6.37
N GLY A 86 -6.33 -2.06 6.61
CA GLY A 86 -6.60 -0.80 5.94
C GLY A 86 -6.39 -0.82 4.43
N PHE A 87 -5.43 -1.62 3.94
CA PHE A 87 -5.26 -1.84 2.51
C PHE A 87 -6.42 -2.64 1.92
N ASP A 88 -6.84 -3.71 2.60
CA ASP A 88 -7.96 -4.55 2.19
C ASP A 88 -9.27 -3.72 2.13
N GLU A 89 -9.53 -2.86 3.12
CA GLU A 89 -10.68 -1.94 3.14
C GLU A 89 -10.65 -0.89 2.01
N VAL A 90 -9.48 -0.33 1.71
CA VAL A 90 -9.34 0.61 0.58
C VAL A 90 -9.58 -0.10 -0.74
N HIS A 91 -9.06 -1.33 -0.87
CA HIS A 91 -9.27 -2.13 -2.07
C HIS A 91 -10.75 -2.44 -2.27
N GLU A 92 -11.44 -2.90 -1.23
CA GLU A 92 -12.88 -3.15 -1.25
C GLU A 92 -13.68 -1.89 -1.63
N LEU A 93 -13.33 -0.72 -1.07
CA LEU A 93 -13.93 0.56 -1.47
C LEU A 93 -13.75 0.82 -2.97
N ILE A 94 -12.55 0.63 -3.51
CA ILE A 94 -12.26 0.87 -4.93
C ILE A 94 -13.07 -0.08 -5.82
N GLU A 95 -13.14 -1.37 -5.47
CA GLU A 95 -13.93 -2.36 -6.21
C GLU A 95 -15.41 -2.01 -6.19
N ASN A 96 -15.98 -1.67 -5.03
CA ASN A 96 -17.39 -1.28 -4.91
C ASN A 96 -17.72 -0.02 -5.73
N VAL A 97 -16.80 0.97 -5.75
CA VAL A 97 -16.96 2.17 -6.57
C VAL A 97 -16.86 1.81 -8.06
N ALA A 98 -15.95 0.92 -8.45
CA ALA A 98 -15.81 0.50 -9.84
C ALA A 98 -17.06 -0.27 -10.33
N GLU A 99 -17.58 -1.17 -9.50
CA GLU A 99 -18.80 -1.94 -9.78
C GLU A 99 -20.01 -1.01 -9.98
N TYR A 100 -20.15 0.03 -9.17
CA TYR A 100 -21.19 1.04 -9.34
C TYR A 100 -21.17 1.68 -10.74
N PHE A 101 -20.00 1.88 -11.33
CA PHE A 101 -19.85 2.42 -12.68
C PHE A 101 -19.91 1.36 -13.80
N GLY A 102 -20.28 0.13 -13.46
CA GLY A 102 -20.41 -0.98 -14.42
C GLY A 102 -19.08 -1.64 -14.78
N TYR A 103 -18.00 -1.36 -14.06
CA TYR A 103 -16.75 -2.10 -14.20
C TYR A 103 -16.87 -3.39 -13.40
N MET A 104 -16.93 -4.53 -14.11
CA MET A 104 -16.94 -5.83 -13.47
C MET A 104 -15.54 -6.13 -12.93
N PRO A 105 -15.41 -6.58 -11.67
CA PRO A 105 -14.16 -7.11 -11.15
C PRO A 105 -13.70 -8.22 -12.08
N THR A 106 -12.61 -7.98 -12.80
CA THR A 106 -11.90 -9.11 -13.39
C THR A 106 -11.27 -9.83 -12.22
N LEU A 107 -11.42 -11.15 -12.15
CA LEU A 107 -10.74 -11.99 -11.16
C LEU A 107 -9.23 -11.76 -11.35
N VAL A 108 -8.68 -10.77 -10.65
CA VAL A 108 -7.25 -10.57 -10.59
C VAL A 108 -6.77 -11.75 -9.77
N GLN A 109 -6.08 -12.70 -10.40
CA GLN A 109 -5.36 -13.76 -9.71
C GLN A 109 -4.24 -13.14 -8.89
N THR A 110 -4.57 -12.50 -7.76
CA THR A 110 -3.60 -11.88 -6.86
C THR A 110 -3.94 -12.23 -5.43
N SER A 111 -3.67 -13.49 -5.11
CA SER A 111 -2.98 -13.80 -3.86
C SER A 111 -2.28 -15.14 -4.02
N THR A 112 -1.02 -15.14 -4.45
CA THR A 112 -0.15 -16.28 -4.16
C THR A 112 0.21 -16.16 -2.70
N ASN A 113 -0.49 -16.90 -1.83
CA ASN A 113 0.06 -17.23 -0.52
C ASN A 113 1.43 -17.88 -0.78
N LEU A 114 2.49 -17.37 -0.14
CA LEU A 114 3.84 -17.92 -0.33
C LEU A 114 3.91 -19.42 0.01
N TYR A 115 3.01 -19.91 0.86
CA TYR A 115 2.84 -21.33 1.18
C TYR A 115 2.00 -22.11 0.15
N GLN A 116 1.20 -21.43 -0.70
CA GLN A 116 0.42 -22.03 -1.80
C GLN A 116 1.18 -22.09 -3.13
N LEU A 117 2.45 -21.66 -3.18
CA LEU A 117 3.27 -21.86 -4.38
C LEU A 117 3.46 -23.34 -4.72
N GLY A 118 3.14 -24.25 -3.79
CA GLY A 118 3.06 -25.69 -4.03
C GLY A 118 4.36 -26.26 -4.59
N ASP A 119 4.29 -27.48 -5.11
CA ASP A 119 5.31 -27.96 -6.02
C ASP A 119 5.30 -27.03 -7.25
N LEU A 120 6.39 -26.28 -7.46
CA LEU A 120 6.54 -25.34 -8.58
C LEU A 120 6.72 -26.05 -9.93
N ARG A 121 6.31 -27.32 -9.99
CA ARG A 121 6.19 -28.14 -11.19
C ARG A 121 4.72 -28.22 -11.63
N PRO A 122 4.47 -28.20 -12.95
CA PRO A 122 5.46 -28.08 -14.00
C PRO A 122 6.05 -26.66 -14.05
N PHE A 123 7.34 -26.60 -14.40
CA PHE A 123 8.04 -25.35 -14.61
C PHE A 123 7.35 -24.57 -15.73
N ARG A 124 6.92 -23.35 -15.43
CA ARG A 124 6.31 -22.43 -16.39
C ARG A 124 7.02 -21.09 -16.26
N ASN A 125 7.04 -20.30 -17.34
CA ASN A 125 7.59 -18.94 -17.33
C ASN A 125 6.77 -18.03 -16.39
N ARG A 126 7.04 -18.12 -15.09
CA ARG A 126 6.38 -17.36 -14.04
C ARG A 126 7.26 -16.20 -13.64
N LEU A 127 6.64 -15.05 -13.40
CA LEU A 127 7.32 -13.82 -13.01
C LEU A 127 6.75 -13.29 -11.70
N LEU A 128 7.59 -13.17 -10.68
CA LEU A 128 7.29 -12.44 -9.47
C LEU A 128 8.17 -11.17 -9.44
N SER A 129 7.60 -10.02 -9.13
CA SER A 129 8.35 -8.77 -9.04
C SER A 129 7.96 -8.00 -7.80
N PHE A 130 8.94 -7.72 -6.95
CA PHE A 130 8.84 -6.84 -5.80
C PHE A 130 9.45 -5.50 -6.21
N LEU A 131 8.70 -4.41 -6.08
CA LEU A 131 9.18 -3.07 -6.36
C LEU A 131 9.35 -2.32 -5.04
N PHE A 132 10.53 -1.75 -4.84
CA PHE A 132 10.89 -0.94 -3.68
C PHE A 132 11.10 0.49 -4.16
N GLU A 133 10.27 1.41 -3.68
CA GLU A 133 10.49 2.84 -3.84
C GLU A 133 11.54 3.29 -2.81
N ALA A 134 12.70 3.73 -3.28
CA ALA A 134 13.70 4.34 -2.41
C ALA A 134 13.39 5.84 -2.23
N PRO A 135 13.76 6.44 -1.07
CA PRO A 135 13.58 7.87 -0.84
C PRO A 135 14.27 8.71 -1.93
N ILE A 136 13.67 9.87 -2.22
CA ILE A 136 14.15 10.82 -3.24
C ILE A 136 15.57 11.27 -2.87
N LYS A 137 16.56 10.90 -3.69
CA LYS A 137 17.90 11.49 -3.58
C LYS A 137 17.94 12.78 -4.38
N ILE A 138 18.54 13.81 -3.81
CA ILE A 138 18.86 15.06 -4.50
C ILE A 138 20.27 14.88 -5.05
N ASP A 139 20.41 14.83 -6.37
CA ASP A 139 21.73 14.79 -7.02
C ASP A 139 22.50 16.10 -6.72
N PRO A 140 23.83 16.13 -6.85
CA PRO A 140 24.65 17.33 -6.61
C PRO A 140 24.18 18.57 -7.41
N ASP A 141 23.53 18.35 -8.55
CA ASP A 141 22.94 19.40 -9.41
C ASP A 141 21.55 19.89 -8.92
N GLY A 142 21.11 19.50 -7.73
CA GLY A 142 19.79 19.84 -7.16
C GLY A 142 18.61 19.09 -7.80
N LYS A 143 18.88 18.16 -8.73
CA LYS A 143 17.82 17.38 -9.39
C LYS A 143 17.33 16.26 -8.49
N ARG A 144 16.01 16.23 -8.24
CA ARG A 144 15.35 15.12 -7.55
C ARG A 144 15.35 13.88 -8.44
N ALA A 145 15.90 12.78 -7.94
CA ALA A 145 15.85 11.47 -8.59
C ALA A 145 15.12 10.47 -7.68
N GLN A 146 13.98 9.97 -8.16
CA GLN A 146 13.35 8.79 -7.58
C GLN A 146 14.07 7.56 -8.13
N ASN A 147 14.66 6.79 -7.22
CA ASN A 147 15.23 5.49 -7.55
C ASN A 147 14.18 4.43 -7.22
N ILE A 148 13.55 3.86 -8.25
CA ILE A 148 12.76 2.65 -8.08
C ILE A 148 13.68 1.47 -8.35
N SER A 149 13.88 0.69 -7.30
CA SER A 149 14.66 -0.54 -7.36
C SER A 149 13.72 -1.71 -7.12
N GLY A 150 13.82 -2.76 -7.91
CA GLY A 150 13.00 -3.96 -7.72
C GLY A 150 13.85 -5.20 -7.65
N ILE A 151 13.28 -6.24 -7.06
CA ILE A 151 13.78 -7.60 -7.18
C ILE A 151 12.75 -8.36 -8.00
N ARG A 152 13.18 -8.81 -9.16
CA ARG A 152 12.41 -9.69 -10.04
C ARG A 152 12.92 -11.10 -9.85
N MET A 153 12.02 -12.05 -9.68
CA MET A 153 12.31 -13.48 -9.68
C MET A 153 11.51 -14.12 -10.81
N SER A 154 12.20 -14.72 -11.77
CA SER A 154 11.58 -15.47 -12.86
C SER A 154 11.92 -16.95 -12.74
N GLN A 155 10.94 -17.83 -12.93
CA GLN A 155 11.16 -19.25 -13.07
C GLN A 155 11.25 -19.60 -14.55
N LYS A 156 12.37 -20.20 -14.98
CA LYS A 156 12.57 -20.69 -16.33
C LYS A 156 11.86 -22.03 -16.53
N GLU A 157 11.69 -22.44 -17.79
CA GLU A 157 11.13 -23.74 -18.16
C GLU A 157 11.95 -24.94 -17.66
N ASP A 158 13.24 -24.74 -17.36
CA ASP A 158 14.10 -25.76 -16.73
C ASP A 158 14.02 -25.76 -15.19
N GLY A 159 13.14 -24.92 -14.63
CA GLY A 159 12.92 -24.80 -13.19
C GLY A 159 13.90 -23.92 -12.45
N LYS A 160 14.95 -23.40 -13.12
CA LYS A 160 15.87 -22.47 -12.48
C LYS A 160 15.18 -21.16 -12.16
N LEU A 161 15.45 -20.65 -10.97
CA LEU A 161 15.05 -19.31 -10.57
C LEU A 161 16.14 -18.33 -10.99
N GLU A 162 15.75 -17.31 -11.72
CA GLU A 162 16.61 -16.17 -12.06
C GLU A 162 16.16 -14.97 -11.22
N LEU A 163 17.08 -14.46 -10.42
CA LEU A 163 16.89 -13.24 -9.66
C LEU A 163 17.53 -12.08 -10.41
N GLN A 164 16.71 -11.11 -10.79
CA GLN A 164 17.16 -9.91 -11.47
C GLN A 164 16.89 -8.69 -10.60
N LYS A 165 17.95 -7.95 -10.26
CA LYS A 165 17.80 -6.62 -9.67
C LYS A 165 17.38 -5.65 -10.78
N MET A 166 16.20 -5.07 -10.66
CA MET A 166 15.71 -4.07 -11.60
C MET A 166 16.08 -2.68 -11.09
N TYR A 167 16.67 -1.88 -11.96
CA TYR A 167 16.79 -0.44 -11.78
C TYR A 167 15.92 0.23 -12.83
N LEU A 168 14.87 0.92 -12.41
CA LEU A 168 14.01 1.67 -13.32
C LEU A 168 14.63 3.05 -13.55
N THR A 169 15.22 3.24 -14.73
CA THR A 169 15.72 4.55 -15.15
C THR A 169 14.55 5.51 -15.43
N LYS A 170 14.79 6.82 -15.30
CA LYS A 170 13.79 7.86 -15.58
C LYS A 170 13.14 7.72 -16.97
N GLN A 171 13.88 7.19 -17.95
CA GLN A 171 13.42 7.01 -19.32
C GLN A 171 12.43 5.84 -19.43
N LYS A 172 12.74 4.71 -18.79
CA LYS A 172 11.86 3.53 -18.73
C LYS A 172 10.59 3.78 -17.91
N LEU A 173 10.70 4.60 -16.86
CA LEU A 173 9.56 5.08 -16.10
C LEU A 173 8.62 5.97 -16.94
N LYS A 174 9.18 6.80 -17.83
CA LYS A 174 8.39 7.65 -18.75
C LYS A 174 7.64 6.83 -19.80
N GLU A 175 8.20 5.71 -20.25
CA GLU A 175 7.56 4.80 -21.21
C GLU A 175 6.36 4.08 -20.59
N ILE A 176 6.53 3.56 -19.37
CA ILE A 176 5.44 2.89 -18.62
C ILE A 176 4.31 3.89 -18.33
N ASN A 177 4.66 5.09 -17.83
CA ASN A 177 3.68 6.14 -17.53
C ASN A 177 2.96 6.71 -18.77
N ARG A 178 3.48 6.50 -19.99
CA ARG A 178 2.79 6.93 -21.22
C ARG A 178 1.63 6.01 -21.61
N ARG A 179 1.62 4.75 -21.17
CA ARG A 179 0.59 3.78 -21.57
C ARG A 179 -0.71 3.84 -20.75
N ASP A 180 -0.69 4.30 -19.49
CA ASP A 180 -1.85 4.22 -18.58
C ASP A 180 -2.38 5.58 -18.05
N ARG A 181 -2.00 6.69 -18.70
CA ARG A 181 -2.18 8.04 -18.15
C ARG A 181 -3.64 8.47 -17.91
N SER A 182 -4.61 8.03 -18.71
CA SER A 182 -5.98 8.56 -18.60
C SER A 182 -6.81 7.92 -17.48
N PHE A 183 -6.46 6.71 -17.05
CA PHE A 183 -7.12 6.00 -15.95
C PHE A 183 -6.49 6.34 -14.60
N LEU A 184 -5.16 6.30 -14.53
CA LEU A 184 -4.39 6.66 -13.33
C LEU A 184 -4.67 8.09 -12.86
N GLU A 185 -4.86 9.05 -13.75
CA GLU A 185 -5.13 10.45 -13.34
C GLU A 185 -6.54 10.63 -12.76
N ARG A 186 -7.54 9.85 -13.20
CA ARG A 186 -8.89 9.87 -12.62
C ARG A 186 -8.94 9.22 -11.24
N VAL A 187 -8.25 8.09 -11.07
CA VAL A 187 -8.13 7.39 -9.78
C VAL A 187 -7.28 8.20 -8.80
N LYS A 188 -6.18 8.80 -9.25
CA LYS A 188 -5.35 9.68 -8.42
C LYS A 188 -6.13 10.88 -7.90
N GLU A 189 -6.96 11.53 -8.72
CA GLU A 189 -7.74 12.68 -8.27
C GLU A 189 -8.76 12.28 -7.19
N ALA A 190 -9.47 11.16 -7.38
CA ALA A 190 -10.38 10.61 -6.37
C ALA A 190 -9.66 10.25 -5.06
N LEU A 191 -8.49 9.61 -5.15
CA LEU A 191 -7.69 9.24 -3.97
C LEU A 191 -6.98 10.44 -3.30
N ARG A 192 -6.62 11.49 -4.06
CA ARG A 192 -6.03 12.72 -3.50
C ARG A 192 -6.97 13.40 -2.52
N ILE A 193 -8.27 13.37 -2.81
CA ILE A 193 -9.33 13.92 -1.95
C ILE A 193 -9.43 13.15 -0.63
N LEU A 194 -9.20 11.83 -0.67
CA LEU A 194 -9.22 10.96 0.52
C LEU A 194 -7.95 11.08 1.36
N ILE A 195 -6.78 11.23 0.72
CA ILE A 195 -5.49 11.16 1.41
C ILE A 195 -5.04 12.53 1.93
N TYR A 196 -5.28 13.65 1.23
CA TYR A 196 -4.72 14.96 1.60
C TYR A 196 -5.66 15.86 2.44
N ARG A 197 -6.72 15.29 3.05
CA ARG A 197 -7.58 16.00 4.02
C ARG A 197 -7.82 15.17 5.27
#